data_AF-Q5K2M7-F1
#
_entry.id   AF-Q5K2M7-F1
#
_cell.length_a   1.000
_cell.length_b   1.000
_cell.length_c   1.000
_cell.angle_alpha   90.00
_cell.angle_beta   90.00
_cell.angle_gamma   90.00
#
_symmetry.space_group_name_H-M   'P 1'
#
loop_
_entity.id
_entity.type
_entity.pdbx_description
1 polymer ?
#
loop_
_entity_poly.entity_id
_entity_poly.type
_entity_poly.pdbx_seq_one_letter_code
_entity_poly.pdbx_strand_id
1 'polypeptide(L)'
;TSPQEEHFSRFALLENEVEFYFEKKQTGLEQSVKIKKEWVKDILKDRYQDMKKNRLQAKPDQEPVPLPKQAKINPDEKVIALTFDDGPNPATTNKILNALQKHEGHATFFVLGSRAQYYPETIKRMLKEGNEVGNHSWDHPLLTRLSNEKAYQEINDTQEMIEKISGHLPVHLRPPYGGINDSVRSLSNLKVSLWDVDPEDWKYKNKQKIVNHVMSHAGDGKIVLMHDIYATSADAAEEIIKKLKAKGYQLVTVSQLEEVKKQRGY
;
A
#
# COMPACT_ATOMS: atom_id res chain seq x y z
N THR A 1 -19.89 -15.60 16.46
CA THR A 1 -20.81 -15.48 15.31
C THR A 1 -20.68 -16.75 14.48
N SER A 2 -21.60 -17.06 13.57
CA SER A 2 -21.42 -18.21 12.66
C SER A 2 -20.26 -17.94 11.67
N PRO A 3 -19.44 -18.95 11.32
CA PRO A 3 -18.37 -18.77 10.35
C PRO A 3 -18.97 -18.57 8.95
N GLN A 4 -18.93 -17.33 8.46
CA GLN A 4 -19.29 -16.97 7.08
C GLN A 4 -18.01 -16.78 6.28
N GLU A 5 -17.95 -17.31 5.06
CA GLU A 5 -16.76 -17.28 4.20
C GLU A 5 -16.23 -15.85 3.99
N GLU A 6 -17.12 -14.89 3.83
CA GLU A 6 -16.80 -13.46 3.68
C GLU A 6 -15.99 -12.89 4.86
N HIS A 7 -16.11 -13.46 6.06
CA HIS A 7 -15.37 -13.05 7.25
C HIS A 7 -13.90 -13.50 7.23
N PHE A 8 -13.55 -14.51 6.44
CA PHE A 8 -12.20 -15.05 6.32
C PHE A 8 -11.48 -14.58 5.05
N SER A 9 -12.10 -13.68 4.27
CA SER A 9 -11.51 -13.10 3.06
C SER A 9 -10.33 -12.15 3.32
N ARG A 10 -10.13 -11.71 4.58
CA ARG A 10 -9.08 -10.77 4.98
C ARG A 10 -8.01 -11.54 5.73
N PHE A 11 -6.86 -11.76 5.11
CA PHE A 11 -5.75 -12.40 5.79
C PHE A 11 -4.38 -11.93 5.30
N ALA A 12 -3.40 -12.07 6.17
CA ALA A 12 -1.98 -12.03 5.86
C ALA A 12 -1.40 -13.45 6.01
N LEU A 13 -0.48 -13.80 5.11
CA LEU A 13 0.31 -15.01 5.24
C LEU A 13 1.62 -14.66 5.93
N LEU A 14 1.73 -15.08 7.19
CA LEU A 14 2.94 -14.94 8.00
C LEU A 14 3.81 -16.20 7.83
N GLU A 15 5.00 -16.23 8.43
CA GLU A 15 5.94 -17.34 8.26
C GLU A 15 5.32 -18.68 8.66
N ASN A 16 4.81 -18.74 9.89
CA ASN A 16 4.24 -19.95 10.48
C ASN A 16 2.73 -19.87 10.68
N GLU A 17 2.11 -18.73 10.34
CA GLU A 17 0.73 -18.42 10.70
C GLU A 17 -0.03 -17.83 9.51
N VAL A 18 -1.35 -17.98 9.52
CA VAL A 18 -2.27 -17.18 8.72
C VAL A 18 -3.03 -16.29 9.69
N GLU A 19 -2.84 -14.99 9.55
CA GLU A 19 -3.54 -14.00 10.38
C GLU A 19 -4.78 -13.54 9.63
N PHE A 20 -5.95 -13.88 10.15
CA PHE A 20 -7.24 -13.41 9.65
C PHE A 20 -7.64 -12.13 10.38
N TYR A 21 -8.08 -11.12 9.64
CA TYR A 21 -8.52 -9.84 10.20
C TYR A 21 -10.03 -9.75 10.22
N PHE A 22 -10.57 -9.33 11.37
CA PHE A 22 -12.00 -9.27 11.66
C PHE A 22 -12.41 -7.87 12.08
N GLU A 23 -13.66 -7.52 11.83
CA GLU A 23 -14.23 -6.28 12.33
C GLU A 23 -14.36 -6.32 13.86
N LYS A 24 -14.38 -5.15 14.50
CA LYS A 24 -14.45 -4.96 15.97
C LYS A 24 -15.66 -5.61 16.67
N LYS A 25 -16.57 -6.23 15.91
CA LYS A 25 -17.78 -6.95 16.39
C LYS A 25 -17.77 -8.44 16.03
N GLN A 26 -16.82 -8.90 15.24
CA GLN A 26 -16.72 -10.29 14.78
C GLN A 26 -15.81 -11.11 15.69
N THR A 27 -14.79 -10.48 16.28
CA THR A 27 -13.92 -11.01 17.32
C THR A 27 -14.05 -10.16 18.59
N GLY A 28 -13.46 -10.59 19.71
CA GLY A 28 -13.49 -9.87 20.98
C GLY A 28 -12.68 -8.56 20.94
N LEU A 29 -11.82 -8.33 21.93
CA LEU A 29 -10.96 -7.13 21.96
C LEU A 29 -9.90 -7.11 20.84
N GLU A 30 -9.48 -8.29 20.38
CA GLU A 30 -8.51 -8.44 19.29
C GLU A 30 -9.22 -8.47 17.94
N GLN A 31 -8.73 -7.72 16.96
CA GLN A 31 -9.29 -7.63 15.60
C GLN A 31 -8.65 -8.62 14.62
N SER A 32 -7.90 -9.59 15.13
CA SER A 32 -7.32 -10.65 14.31
C SER A 32 -7.32 -11.99 15.04
N VAL A 33 -7.33 -13.07 14.27
CA VAL A 33 -7.11 -14.43 14.77
C VAL A 33 -6.02 -15.06 13.93
N LYS A 34 -5.00 -15.58 14.61
CA LYS A 34 -3.91 -16.31 13.98
C LYS A 34 -4.18 -17.80 14.08
N ILE A 35 -4.07 -18.49 12.95
CA ILE A 35 -4.02 -19.96 12.92
C ILE A 35 -2.66 -20.42 12.44
N LYS A 36 -2.25 -21.61 12.86
CA LYS A 36 -1.01 -22.20 12.36
C LYS A 36 -1.17 -22.49 10.87
N LYS A 37 -0.19 -22.06 10.08
CA LYS A 37 -0.14 -22.34 8.63
C LYS A 37 -0.14 -23.85 8.34
N GLU A 38 0.43 -24.64 9.25
CA GLU A 38 0.39 -26.11 9.19
C GLU A 38 -1.04 -26.66 9.09
N TRP A 39 -2.04 -26.01 9.70
CA TRP A 39 -3.44 -26.46 9.66
C TRP A 39 -4.11 -26.26 8.31
N VAL A 40 -3.55 -25.40 7.47
CA VAL A 40 -4.08 -25.06 6.14
C VAL A 40 -3.08 -25.37 5.04
N LYS A 41 -2.02 -26.14 5.35
CA LYS A 41 -0.93 -26.40 4.42
C LYS A 41 -1.43 -27.04 3.11
N ASP A 42 -2.35 -27.98 3.20
CA ASP A 42 -2.86 -28.75 2.05
C ASP A 42 -3.76 -27.92 1.11
N ILE A 43 -4.28 -26.77 1.59
CA ILE A 43 -5.09 -25.85 0.78
C ILE A 43 -4.29 -24.64 0.27
N LEU A 44 -3.09 -24.42 0.81
CA LEU A 44 -2.18 -23.39 0.33
C LEU A 44 -1.44 -23.89 -0.90
N LYS A 45 -1.39 -23.08 -1.96
CA LYS A 45 -0.48 -23.35 -3.09
C LYS A 45 0.96 -23.46 -2.56
N ASP A 46 1.78 -24.32 -3.15
CA ASP A 46 3.16 -24.60 -2.70
C ASP A 46 3.99 -23.34 -2.42
N ARG A 47 3.82 -22.31 -3.27
CA ARG A 47 4.49 -21.00 -3.13
C ARG A 47 4.17 -20.25 -1.82
N TYR A 48 3.10 -20.61 -1.12
CA TYR A 48 2.64 -19.98 0.12
C TYR A 48 2.92 -20.81 1.37
N GLN A 49 3.30 -22.09 1.21
CA GLN A 49 3.50 -23.03 2.33
C GLN A 49 4.81 -22.76 3.10
N ASP A 50 5.90 -22.46 2.39
CA ASP A 50 7.21 -22.22 3.00
C ASP A 50 7.72 -20.83 2.57
N MET A 51 7.56 -19.82 3.43
CA MET A 51 7.97 -18.46 3.07
C MET A 51 9.48 -18.29 2.97
N LYS A 52 10.27 -19.15 3.63
CA LYS A 52 11.74 -19.11 3.56
C LYS A 52 12.25 -19.75 2.28
N LYS A 53 11.70 -20.90 1.87
CA LYS A 53 11.99 -21.48 0.54
C LYS A 53 11.44 -20.64 -0.60
N ASN A 54 10.30 -19.98 -0.40
CA ASN A 54 9.63 -19.19 -1.44
C ASN A 54 9.95 -17.70 -1.40
N ARG A 55 10.90 -17.26 -0.55
CA ARG A 55 11.53 -15.92 -0.58
C ARG A 55 12.35 -15.76 -1.86
N LEU A 56 11.69 -15.86 -3.01
CA LEU A 56 12.22 -15.82 -4.36
C LEU A 56 13.51 -16.65 -4.53
N GLN A 57 13.38 -17.97 -4.73
CA GLN A 57 14.42 -18.78 -5.40
C GLN A 57 14.57 -18.41 -6.88
N ALA A 58 13.56 -17.80 -7.49
CA ALA A 58 13.73 -17.12 -8.77
C ALA A 58 14.49 -15.81 -8.53
N LYS A 59 15.71 -15.70 -9.03
CA LYS A 59 16.34 -14.40 -9.26
C LYS A 59 15.45 -13.66 -10.26
N PRO A 60 14.71 -12.61 -9.88
CA PRO A 60 14.12 -11.74 -10.89
C PRO A 60 15.28 -11.25 -11.76
N ASP A 61 15.10 -11.16 -13.07
CA ASP A 61 16.10 -10.53 -13.94
C ASP A 61 16.51 -9.20 -13.29
N GLN A 62 17.80 -9.06 -13.02
CA GLN A 62 18.38 -7.98 -12.20
C GLN A 62 18.36 -6.62 -12.91
N GLU A 63 17.63 -6.48 -14.01
CA GLU A 63 17.53 -5.22 -14.72
C GLU A 63 16.60 -4.27 -13.97
N PRO A 64 17.10 -3.08 -13.57
CA PRO A 64 16.25 -2.07 -12.96
C PRO A 64 15.06 -1.78 -13.86
N VAL A 65 13.86 -1.75 -13.30
CA VAL A 65 12.65 -1.40 -14.03
C VAL A 65 12.85 0.02 -14.57
N PRO A 66 12.80 0.25 -15.89
CA PRO A 66 12.97 1.59 -16.42
C PRO A 66 11.80 2.45 -15.93
N LEU A 67 12.11 3.48 -15.15
CA LEU A 67 11.12 4.47 -14.73
C LEU A 67 10.80 5.38 -15.92
N PRO A 68 9.52 5.68 -16.16
CA PRO A 68 9.16 6.64 -17.20
C PRO A 68 9.72 8.02 -16.85
N LYS A 69 9.88 8.86 -17.87
CA LYS A 69 10.21 10.27 -17.67
C LYS A 69 9.11 10.89 -16.81
N GLN A 70 9.49 11.50 -15.67
CA GLN A 70 8.54 12.11 -14.76
C GLN A 70 7.70 13.16 -15.49
N ALA A 71 6.38 13.11 -15.28
CA ALA A 71 5.47 14.12 -15.79
C ALA A 71 5.85 15.50 -15.21
N LYS A 72 5.79 16.55 -16.05
CA LYS A 72 6.02 17.92 -15.60
C LYS A 72 4.81 18.36 -14.78
N ILE A 73 4.98 18.51 -13.48
CA ILE A 73 3.94 19.01 -12.58
C ILE A 73 3.99 20.54 -12.56
N ASN A 74 2.86 21.20 -12.77
CA ASN A 74 2.73 22.64 -12.62
C ASN A 74 2.53 22.99 -11.14
N PRO A 75 3.48 23.64 -10.46
CA PRO A 75 3.33 23.99 -9.05
C PRO A 75 2.22 25.02 -8.81
N ASP A 76 1.77 25.79 -9.81
CA ASP A 76 0.70 26.79 -9.63
C ASP A 76 -0.72 26.20 -9.70
N GLU A 77 -0.84 24.93 -10.11
CA GLU A 77 -2.12 24.23 -10.22
C GLU A 77 -2.37 23.28 -9.03
N LYS A 78 -3.63 22.91 -8.80
CA LYS A 78 -4.00 22.04 -7.68
C LYS A 78 -3.34 20.67 -7.81
N VAL A 79 -2.70 20.20 -6.75
CA VAL A 79 -2.08 18.87 -6.65
C VAL A 79 -2.73 18.08 -5.52
N ILE A 80 -2.85 16.76 -5.68
CA ILE A 80 -3.30 15.86 -4.63
C ILE A 80 -2.61 14.51 -4.80
N ALA A 81 -2.16 13.91 -3.69
CA ALA A 81 -1.55 12.59 -3.71
C ALA A 81 -2.58 11.54 -3.27
N LEU A 82 -2.99 10.69 -4.22
CA LEU A 82 -3.72 9.47 -3.90
C LEU A 82 -2.72 8.40 -3.48
N THR A 83 -2.99 7.75 -2.35
CA THR A 83 -2.10 6.73 -1.81
C THR A 83 -2.86 5.47 -1.44
N PHE A 84 -2.22 4.32 -1.63
CA PHE A 84 -2.84 3.01 -1.49
C PHE A 84 -1.98 2.07 -0.63
N ASP A 85 -2.55 1.55 0.44
CA ASP A 85 -1.87 0.70 1.43
C ASP A 85 -2.28 -0.78 1.30
N ASP A 86 -1.48 -1.65 1.91
CA ASP A 86 -1.63 -3.13 2.03
C ASP A 86 -1.43 -3.95 0.75
N GLY A 87 -1.19 -3.30 -0.39
CA GLY A 87 -0.94 -3.96 -1.65
C GLY A 87 0.40 -4.72 -1.72
N PRO A 88 0.65 -5.43 -2.83
CA PRO A 88 -0.24 -5.55 -3.98
C PRO A 88 -1.30 -6.65 -3.83
N ASN A 89 -2.47 -6.44 -4.42
CA ASN A 89 -3.47 -7.46 -4.73
C ASN A 89 -3.81 -7.39 -6.23
N PRO A 90 -3.34 -8.32 -7.08
CA PRO A 90 -3.48 -8.19 -8.53
C PRO A 90 -4.90 -7.96 -9.06
N ALA A 91 -5.95 -8.45 -8.38
CA ALA A 91 -7.32 -8.26 -8.83
C ALA A 91 -7.78 -6.79 -8.73
N THR A 92 -7.40 -6.10 -7.67
CA THR A 92 -7.87 -4.75 -7.34
C THR A 92 -6.83 -3.69 -7.66
N THR A 93 -5.55 -3.94 -7.35
CA THR A 93 -4.43 -3.04 -7.68
C THR A 93 -4.37 -2.76 -9.18
N ASN A 94 -4.50 -3.78 -10.04
CA ASN A 94 -4.45 -3.60 -11.50
C ASN A 94 -5.63 -2.75 -12.02
N LYS A 95 -6.80 -2.80 -11.36
CA LYS A 95 -7.94 -1.96 -11.70
C LYS A 95 -7.65 -0.49 -11.41
N ILE A 96 -7.00 -0.20 -10.27
CA ILE A 96 -6.60 1.16 -9.89
C ILE A 96 -5.53 1.69 -10.85
N LEU A 97 -4.51 0.87 -11.17
CA LEU A 97 -3.48 1.20 -12.16
C LEU A 97 -4.09 1.55 -13.53
N ASN A 98 -5.04 0.75 -14.02
CA ASN A 98 -5.77 1.04 -15.26
C ASN A 98 -6.49 2.41 -15.19
N ALA A 99 -7.11 2.73 -14.06
CA ALA A 99 -7.81 4.01 -13.88
C ALA A 99 -6.83 5.19 -13.86
N LEU A 100 -5.70 5.06 -13.17
CA LEU A 100 -4.63 6.06 -13.15
C LEU A 100 -4.07 6.32 -14.55
N GLN A 101 -3.73 5.25 -15.27
CA GLN A 101 -3.22 5.35 -16.65
C GLN A 101 -4.23 6.01 -17.59
N LYS A 102 -5.50 5.59 -17.55
CA LYS A 102 -6.60 6.15 -18.36
C LYS A 102 -6.79 7.65 -18.15
N HIS A 103 -6.45 8.13 -16.95
CA HIS A 103 -6.67 9.50 -16.54
C HIS A 103 -5.38 10.31 -16.41
N GLU A 104 -4.26 9.80 -16.94
CA GLU A 104 -2.95 10.45 -16.93
C GLU A 104 -2.62 10.98 -15.52
N GLY A 105 -2.73 10.10 -14.54
CA GLY A 105 -2.45 10.38 -13.14
C GLY A 105 -1.49 9.35 -12.56
N HIS A 106 -0.80 9.74 -11.50
CA HIS A 106 0.06 8.86 -10.73
C HIS A 106 -0.38 8.82 -9.28
N ALA A 107 -0.02 7.74 -8.58
CA ALA A 107 -0.29 7.52 -7.17
C ALA A 107 0.96 7.00 -6.46
N THR A 108 0.86 6.82 -5.14
CA THR A 108 1.89 6.13 -4.34
C THR A 108 1.29 4.88 -3.69
N PHE A 109 1.92 3.73 -3.91
CA PHE A 109 1.50 2.45 -3.34
C PHE A 109 2.44 2.07 -2.21
N PHE A 110 1.97 2.11 -0.96
CA PHE A 110 2.71 1.64 0.21
C PHE A 110 2.47 0.14 0.36
N VAL A 111 3.46 -0.66 -0.06
CA VAL A 111 3.29 -2.11 -0.21
C VAL A 111 3.86 -2.89 0.96
N LEU A 112 3.23 -4.02 1.26
CA LEU A 112 3.75 -5.00 2.21
C LEU A 112 4.82 -5.86 1.54
N GLY A 113 5.99 -5.99 2.17
CA GLY A 113 7.07 -6.85 1.67
C GLY A 113 6.63 -8.30 1.47
N SER A 114 5.82 -8.82 2.41
CA SER A 114 5.23 -10.16 2.34
C SER A 114 4.31 -10.38 1.13
N ARG A 115 3.75 -9.31 0.53
CA ARG A 115 2.92 -9.38 -0.69
C ARG A 115 3.72 -9.07 -1.94
N ALA A 116 4.67 -8.14 -1.86
CA ALA A 116 5.59 -7.83 -2.95
C ALA A 116 6.30 -9.09 -3.47
N GLN A 117 6.78 -9.97 -2.56
CA GLN A 117 7.42 -11.24 -2.95
C GLN A 117 6.53 -12.17 -3.78
N TYR A 118 5.20 -12.11 -3.61
CA TYR A 118 4.26 -12.96 -4.33
C TYR A 118 3.76 -12.34 -5.63
N TYR A 119 3.86 -11.02 -5.76
CA TYR A 119 3.34 -10.26 -6.90
C TYR A 119 4.39 -9.30 -7.49
N PRO A 120 5.59 -9.79 -7.84
CA PRO A 120 6.67 -8.94 -8.34
C PRO A 120 6.28 -8.20 -9.63
N GLU A 121 5.52 -8.84 -10.52
CA GLU A 121 5.07 -8.22 -11.77
C GLU A 121 4.12 -7.04 -11.53
N THR A 122 3.33 -7.06 -10.45
CA THR A 122 2.48 -5.93 -10.09
C THR A 122 3.34 -4.74 -9.62
N ILE A 123 4.39 -4.98 -8.84
CA ILE A 123 5.36 -3.93 -8.42
C ILE A 123 6.04 -3.31 -9.65
N LYS A 124 6.58 -4.15 -10.54
CA LYS A 124 7.22 -3.67 -11.78
C LYS A 124 6.27 -2.84 -12.62
N ARG A 125 5.00 -3.26 -12.72
CA ARG A 125 3.95 -2.53 -13.43
C ARG A 125 3.68 -1.15 -12.83
N MET A 126 3.51 -1.06 -11.50
CA MET A 126 3.31 0.22 -10.81
C MET A 126 4.39 1.24 -11.20
N LEU A 127 5.65 0.82 -11.10
CA LEU A 127 6.84 1.64 -11.40
C LEU A 127 6.93 2.01 -12.88
N LYS A 128 6.73 1.04 -13.79
CA LYS A 128 6.75 1.27 -15.23
C LYS A 128 5.68 2.25 -15.70
N GLU A 129 4.53 2.28 -15.02
CA GLU A 129 3.43 3.22 -15.27
C GLU A 129 3.61 4.58 -14.55
N GLY A 130 4.75 4.81 -13.90
CA GLY A 130 5.13 6.10 -13.32
C GLY A 130 4.59 6.37 -11.92
N ASN A 131 4.02 5.34 -11.27
CA ASN A 131 3.62 5.43 -9.87
C ASN A 131 4.83 5.26 -8.96
N GLU A 132 4.69 5.74 -7.73
CA GLU A 132 5.70 5.57 -6.69
C GLU A 132 5.38 4.34 -5.83
N VAL A 133 6.41 3.61 -5.41
CA VAL A 133 6.29 2.50 -4.46
C VAL A 133 6.93 2.94 -3.14
N GLY A 134 6.13 2.88 -2.07
CA GLY A 134 6.52 3.14 -0.69
C GLY A 134 6.61 1.85 0.13
N ASN A 135 7.29 1.92 1.26
CA ASN A 135 7.43 0.83 2.20
C ASN A 135 6.28 0.85 3.22
N HIS A 136 5.61 -0.29 3.44
CA HIS A 136 4.54 -0.41 4.44
C HIS A 136 4.79 -1.50 5.48
N SER A 137 6.05 -1.76 5.85
CA SER A 137 6.51 -2.93 6.63
C SER A 137 6.38 -4.26 5.88
N TRP A 138 6.82 -5.35 6.51
CA TRP A 138 6.82 -6.67 5.89
C TRP A 138 5.45 -7.34 6.02
N ASP A 139 4.92 -7.44 7.25
CA ASP A 139 3.68 -8.15 7.55
C ASP A 139 2.63 -7.36 8.35
N HIS A 140 2.72 -6.03 8.31
CA HIS A 140 1.77 -5.08 8.88
C HIS A 140 1.67 -5.07 10.43
N PRO A 141 2.77 -5.23 11.20
CA PRO A 141 2.71 -5.10 12.65
C PRO A 141 2.68 -3.62 13.05
N LEU A 142 2.12 -3.35 14.23
CA LEU A 142 2.26 -2.03 14.83
C LEU A 142 3.70 -1.83 15.31
N LEU A 143 4.52 -1.14 14.49
CA LEU A 143 5.97 -1.01 14.68
C LEU A 143 6.36 -0.48 16.07
N THR A 144 5.55 0.40 16.67
CA THR A 144 5.79 0.95 18.00
C THR A 144 5.63 -0.05 19.15
N ARG A 145 5.09 -1.24 18.89
CA ARG A 145 4.98 -2.35 19.85
C ARG A 145 6.09 -3.38 19.71
N LEU A 146 6.96 -3.24 18.72
CA LEU A 146 8.09 -4.13 18.50
C LEU A 146 9.34 -3.60 19.20
N SER A 147 10.34 -4.47 19.38
CA SER A 147 11.70 -4.01 19.65
C SER A 147 12.24 -3.29 18.41
N ASN A 148 13.20 -2.38 18.61
CA ASN A 148 13.83 -1.64 17.50
C ASN A 148 14.41 -2.57 16.43
N GLU A 149 15.02 -3.67 16.84
CA GLU A 149 15.57 -4.69 15.93
C GLU A 149 14.47 -5.30 15.05
N LYS A 150 13.34 -5.71 15.63
CA LYS A 150 12.22 -6.29 14.87
C LYS A 150 11.55 -5.25 13.96
N ALA A 151 11.33 -4.04 14.46
CA ALA A 151 10.77 -2.97 13.64
C ALA A 151 11.73 -2.57 12.49
N TYR A 152 13.04 -2.63 12.71
CA TYR A 152 14.03 -2.41 11.66
C TYR A 152 13.97 -3.53 10.61
N GLN A 153 13.90 -4.79 11.05
CA GLN A 153 13.77 -5.95 10.14
C GLN A 153 12.52 -5.83 9.25
N GLU A 154 11.37 -5.46 9.82
CA GLU A 154 10.13 -5.20 9.05
C GLU A 154 10.32 -4.20 7.91
N ILE A 155 11.05 -3.11 8.19
CA ILE A 155 11.33 -2.05 7.21
C ILE A 155 12.38 -2.55 6.20
N ASN A 156 13.49 -3.10 6.67
CA ASN A 156 14.64 -3.48 5.85
C ASN A 156 14.33 -4.65 4.91
N ASP A 157 13.66 -5.70 5.39
CA ASP A 157 13.29 -6.84 4.55
C ASP A 157 12.35 -6.42 3.41
N THR A 158 11.53 -5.39 3.66
CA THR A 158 10.66 -4.79 2.64
C THR A 158 11.45 -3.95 1.64
N GLN A 159 12.44 -3.16 2.09
CA GLN A 159 13.37 -2.45 1.19
C GLN A 159 14.09 -3.43 0.27
N GLU A 160 14.71 -4.46 0.84
CA GLU A 160 15.47 -5.47 0.09
C GLU A 160 14.60 -6.22 -0.91
N MET A 161 13.35 -6.54 -0.54
CA MET A 161 12.43 -7.21 -1.45
C MET A 161 12.05 -6.33 -2.64
N ILE A 162 11.73 -5.05 -2.40
CA ILE A 162 11.37 -4.13 -3.48
C ILE A 162 12.56 -3.86 -4.40
N GLU A 163 13.76 -3.69 -3.83
CA GLU A 163 15.00 -3.55 -4.59
C GLU A 163 15.30 -4.80 -5.41
N LYS A 164 15.18 -6.00 -4.82
CA LYS A 164 15.38 -7.28 -5.54
C LYS A 164 14.42 -7.44 -6.71
N ILE A 165 13.18 -6.96 -6.59
CA ILE A 165 12.15 -7.09 -7.63
C ILE A 165 12.36 -6.08 -8.77
N SER A 166 12.83 -4.87 -8.44
CA SER A 166 12.69 -3.72 -9.33
C SER A 166 13.97 -2.92 -9.58
N GLY A 167 15.02 -3.14 -8.81
CA GLY A 167 16.23 -2.30 -8.79
C GLY A 167 16.02 -0.92 -8.16
N HIS A 168 14.87 -0.65 -7.55
CA HIS A 168 14.55 0.64 -6.92
C HIS A 168 14.33 0.47 -5.42
N LEU A 169 14.85 1.44 -4.66
CA LEU A 169 14.62 1.54 -3.22
C LEU A 169 13.53 2.57 -2.94
N PRO A 170 12.46 2.21 -2.20
CA PRO A 170 11.53 3.20 -1.67
C PRO A 170 12.26 4.26 -0.84
N VAL A 171 11.77 5.50 -0.90
CA VAL A 171 12.26 6.63 -0.09
C VAL A 171 11.28 7.04 1.01
N HIS A 172 10.07 6.48 0.97
CA HIS A 172 9.00 6.73 1.95
C HIS A 172 8.64 5.46 2.71
N LEU A 173 8.42 5.63 4.00
CA LEU A 173 7.81 4.66 4.90
C LEU A 173 6.44 5.19 5.33
N ARG A 174 5.41 4.36 5.21
CA ARG A 174 4.16 4.56 5.94
C ARG A 174 4.07 3.50 7.04
N PRO A 175 4.20 3.86 8.31
CA PRO A 175 4.03 2.89 9.40
C PRO A 175 2.59 2.37 9.43
N PRO A 176 2.38 1.04 9.56
CA PRO A 176 1.07 0.47 9.81
C PRO A 176 0.30 1.20 10.91
N TYR A 177 -0.98 1.44 10.67
CA TYR A 177 -1.89 2.16 11.58
C TYR A 177 -1.48 3.61 11.91
N GLY A 178 -0.50 4.18 11.19
CA GLY A 178 0.11 5.48 11.53
C GLY A 178 0.93 5.45 12.83
N GLY A 179 1.25 4.26 13.33
CA GLY A 179 1.95 4.07 14.59
C GLY A 179 3.41 4.50 14.49
N ILE A 180 3.74 5.68 15.01
CA ILE A 180 5.11 6.20 14.99
C ILE A 180 5.54 6.83 16.31
N ASN A 181 6.83 6.69 16.61
CA ASN A 181 7.55 7.38 17.69
C ASN A 181 8.99 7.71 17.22
N ASP A 182 9.77 8.41 18.03
CA ASP A 182 11.15 8.80 17.69
C ASP A 182 12.07 7.60 17.43
N SER A 183 11.79 6.48 18.09
CA SER A 183 12.48 5.23 17.83
C SER A 183 12.26 4.79 16.39
N VAL A 184 11.00 4.61 15.97
CA VAL A 184 10.62 4.21 14.61
C VAL A 184 11.15 5.19 13.56
N ARG A 185 11.14 6.50 13.84
CA ARG A 185 11.71 7.53 12.95
C ARG A 185 13.21 7.37 12.74
N SER A 186 13.94 6.88 13.74
CA SER A 186 15.40 6.74 13.66
C SER A 186 15.86 5.38 13.12
N LEU A 187 14.95 4.42 12.89
CA LEU A 187 15.30 3.09 12.37
C LEU A 187 15.78 3.11 10.91
N SER A 188 15.40 4.13 10.13
CA SER A 188 15.76 4.21 8.72
C SER A 188 15.88 5.66 8.25
N ASN A 189 16.52 5.86 7.11
CA ASN A 189 16.58 7.16 6.44
C ASN A 189 15.32 7.45 5.59
N LEU A 190 14.29 6.60 5.68
CA LEU A 190 13.04 6.78 4.94
C LEU A 190 12.23 7.93 5.54
N LYS A 191 11.65 8.75 4.66
CA LYS A 191 10.71 9.79 5.07
C LYS A 191 9.41 9.15 5.51
N VAL A 192 8.85 9.62 6.61
CA VAL A 192 7.57 9.13 7.11
C VAL A 192 6.45 9.87 6.40
N SER A 193 5.62 9.13 5.69
CA SER A 193 4.48 9.65 4.93
C SER A 193 3.16 9.17 5.54
N LEU A 194 2.46 10.10 6.20
CA LEU A 194 1.10 9.88 6.72
C LEU A 194 0.07 10.39 5.71
N TRP A 195 -1.12 10.78 6.17
CA TRP A 195 -2.24 11.22 5.35
C TRP A 195 -3.04 12.33 6.04
N ASP A 196 -3.80 13.07 5.24
CA ASP A 196 -4.71 14.14 5.70
C ASP A 196 -6.19 13.72 5.62
N VAL A 197 -6.50 12.80 4.70
CA VAL A 197 -7.88 12.35 4.41
C VAL A 197 -7.94 10.83 4.53
N ASP A 198 -8.79 10.33 5.42
CA ASP A 198 -9.06 8.91 5.62
C ASP A 198 -10.56 8.63 5.50
N PRO A 199 -11.02 8.01 4.40
CA PRO A 199 -12.43 7.65 4.23
C PRO A 199 -12.87 6.44 5.07
N GLU A 200 -11.96 5.81 5.83
CA GLU A 200 -12.14 4.53 6.49
C GLU A 200 -12.70 3.47 5.51
N ASP A 201 -12.12 3.38 4.31
CA ASP A 201 -12.57 2.46 3.25
C ASP A 201 -12.48 0.99 3.68
N TRP A 202 -11.49 0.66 4.52
CA TRP A 202 -11.32 -0.60 5.23
C TRP A 202 -12.50 -0.94 6.17
N LYS A 203 -13.21 0.06 6.68
CA LYS A 203 -14.32 -0.09 7.64
C LYS A 203 -15.69 -0.10 6.96
N TYR A 204 -15.97 0.86 6.07
CA TYR A 204 -17.32 1.03 5.55
C TYR A 204 -17.62 0.21 4.31
N LYS A 205 -16.60 -0.14 3.51
CA LYS A 205 -16.73 -0.98 2.30
C LYS A 205 -17.91 -0.61 1.40
N ASN A 206 -18.15 0.70 1.26
CA ASN A 206 -19.24 1.23 0.47
C ASN A 206 -18.69 2.27 -0.49
N LYS A 207 -18.75 1.96 -1.79
CA LYS A 207 -18.19 2.79 -2.86
C LYS A 207 -18.64 4.24 -2.72
N GLN A 208 -19.95 4.50 -2.64
CA GLN A 208 -20.47 5.87 -2.63
C GLN A 208 -20.04 6.64 -1.38
N LYS A 209 -19.99 5.97 -0.22
CA LYS A 209 -19.52 6.59 1.02
C LYS A 209 -18.04 7.00 0.93
N ILE A 210 -17.20 6.11 0.39
CA ILE A 210 -15.77 6.38 0.17
C ILE A 210 -15.60 7.56 -0.79
N VAL A 211 -16.27 7.52 -1.95
CA VAL A 211 -16.24 8.60 -2.95
C VAL A 211 -16.68 9.91 -2.33
N ASN A 212 -17.83 9.94 -1.63
CA ASN A 212 -18.35 11.17 -1.04
C ASN A 212 -17.38 11.75 -0.01
N HIS A 213 -16.83 10.90 0.86
CA HIS A 213 -15.89 11.34 1.89
C HIS A 213 -14.62 11.93 1.27
N VAL A 214 -13.99 11.23 0.31
CA VAL A 214 -12.78 11.74 -0.35
C VAL A 214 -13.09 13.04 -1.08
N MET A 215 -14.18 13.10 -1.85
CA MET A 215 -14.51 14.31 -2.61
C MET A 215 -14.90 15.52 -1.74
N SER A 216 -15.44 15.31 -0.53
CA SER A 216 -15.76 16.42 0.39
C SER A 216 -14.54 16.92 1.16
N HIS A 217 -13.48 16.12 1.29
CA HIS A 217 -12.27 16.48 2.03
C HIS A 217 -11.04 16.70 1.14
N ALA A 218 -11.14 16.43 -0.17
CA ALA A 218 -10.11 16.71 -1.14
C ALA A 218 -9.74 18.20 -1.13
N GLY A 219 -8.44 18.47 -1.17
CA GLY A 219 -7.88 19.81 -1.12
C GLY A 219 -6.53 19.82 -1.80
N ASP A 220 -6.12 20.99 -2.27
CA ASP A 220 -4.76 21.17 -2.80
C ASP A 220 -3.74 20.83 -1.72
N GLY A 221 -2.69 20.10 -2.09
CA GLY A 221 -1.60 19.73 -1.20
C GLY A 221 -1.86 18.54 -0.26
N LYS A 222 -3.04 17.90 -0.34
CA LYS A 222 -3.43 16.81 0.57
C LYS A 222 -2.97 15.43 0.10
N ILE A 223 -2.80 14.55 1.09
CA ILE A 223 -2.55 13.11 0.91
C ILE A 223 -3.80 12.33 1.35
N VAL A 224 -4.32 11.48 0.46
CA VAL A 224 -5.50 10.63 0.70
C VAL A 224 -5.07 9.20 0.96
N LEU A 225 -5.48 8.63 2.09
CA LEU A 225 -5.33 7.21 2.42
C LEU A 225 -6.47 6.39 1.80
N MET A 226 -6.13 5.31 1.13
CA MET A 226 -7.03 4.24 0.69
C MET A 226 -6.29 2.90 0.75
N HIS A 227 -7.00 1.79 0.58
CA HIS A 227 -6.40 0.45 0.55
C HIS A 227 -6.72 -0.25 -0.78
N ASP A 228 -5.71 -0.66 -1.54
CA ASP A 228 -5.89 -1.25 -2.89
C ASP A 228 -6.23 -2.74 -2.87
N ILE A 229 -6.68 -3.26 -1.73
CA ILE A 229 -6.94 -4.69 -1.51
C ILE A 229 -8.43 -5.03 -1.53
N TYR A 230 -9.31 -4.03 -1.52
CA TYR A 230 -10.76 -4.18 -1.52
C TYR A 230 -11.37 -3.80 -2.87
N ALA A 231 -12.29 -4.63 -3.39
CA ALA A 231 -13.01 -4.34 -4.63
C ALA A 231 -13.76 -3.00 -4.56
N THR A 232 -14.40 -2.72 -3.43
CA THR A 232 -15.13 -1.46 -3.20
C THR A 232 -14.21 -0.25 -3.20
N SER A 233 -12.97 -0.39 -2.73
CA SER A 233 -11.96 0.67 -2.77
C SER A 233 -11.45 0.89 -4.19
N ALA A 234 -11.22 -0.18 -4.97
CA ALA A 234 -10.85 -0.06 -6.37
C ALA A 234 -11.95 0.61 -7.22
N ASP A 235 -13.22 0.25 -6.99
CA ASP A 235 -14.37 0.90 -7.64
C ASP A 235 -14.49 2.38 -7.26
N ALA A 236 -14.25 2.70 -5.99
CA ALA A 236 -14.28 4.08 -5.50
C ALA A 236 -13.10 4.89 -6.08
N ALA A 237 -11.90 4.31 -6.11
CA ALA A 237 -10.70 4.93 -6.64
C ALA A 237 -10.87 5.32 -8.11
N GLU A 238 -11.44 4.44 -8.95
CA GLU A 238 -11.73 4.74 -10.36
C GLU A 238 -12.61 6.00 -10.50
N GLU A 239 -13.66 6.11 -9.67
CA GLU A 239 -14.54 7.27 -9.70
C GLU A 239 -13.89 8.54 -9.12
N ILE A 240 -13.11 8.41 -8.04
CA ILE A 240 -12.37 9.50 -7.41
C ILE A 240 -11.35 10.09 -8.39
N ILE A 241 -10.54 9.24 -9.03
CA ILE A 241 -9.54 9.64 -10.04
C ILE A 241 -10.22 10.45 -11.15
N LYS A 242 -11.32 9.93 -11.71
CA LYS A 242 -12.10 10.63 -12.74
C LYS A 242 -12.59 12.00 -12.25
N LYS A 243 -13.16 12.08 -11.05
CA LYS A 243 -13.72 13.32 -10.50
C LYS A 243 -12.67 14.36 -10.13
N LEU A 244 -11.53 13.94 -9.59
CA LEU A 244 -10.43 14.85 -9.25
C LEU A 244 -9.80 15.45 -10.51
N LYS A 245 -9.54 14.63 -11.54
CA LYS A 245 -9.06 15.12 -12.83
C LYS A 245 -10.06 16.09 -13.48
N ALA A 246 -11.35 15.77 -13.47
CA ALA A 246 -12.40 16.69 -13.97
C ALA A 246 -12.47 18.01 -13.18
N LYS A 247 -12.01 18.05 -11.93
CA LYS A 247 -11.89 19.26 -11.11
C LYS A 247 -10.55 19.99 -11.29
N GLY A 248 -9.69 19.55 -12.21
CA GLY A 248 -8.39 20.17 -12.50
C GLY A 248 -7.33 19.90 -11.44
N TYR A 249 -7.39 18.75 -10.77
CA TYR A 249 -6.27 18.29 -9.94
C TYR A 249 -5.23 17.55 -10.79
N GLN A 250 -3.96 17.81 -10.53
CA GLN A 250 -2.86 16.92 -10.90
C GLN A 250 -2.75 15.81 -9.84
N LEU A 251 -2.88 14.56 -10.28
CA LEU A 251 -2.70 13.38 -9.42
C LEU A 251 -1.23 13.01 -9.42
N VAL A 252 -0.57 13.28 -8.29
CA VAL A 252 0.89 13.22 -8.14
C VAL A 252 1.29 12.13 -7.16
N THR A 253 2.53 11.68 -7.24
CA THR A 253 3.13 10.85 -6.19
C THR A 253 3.44 11.68 -4.94
N VAL A 254 3.72 11.02 -3.80
CA VAL A 254 4.07 11.73 -2.57
C VAL A 254 5.37 12.51 -2.73
N SER A 255 6.40 11.94 -3.35
CA SER A 255 7.65 12.67 -3.63
C SER A 255 7.44 13.88 -4.55
N GLN A 256 6.59 13.77 -5.57
CA GLN A 256 6.24 14.91 -6.42
C GLN A 256 5.48 15.99 -5.66
N LEU A 257 4.57 15.60 -4.76
CA LEU A 257 3.86 16.54 -3.88
C LEU A 257 4.83 17.30 -2.96
N GLU A 258 5.82 16.62 -2.37
CA GLU A 258 6.87 17.27 -1.57
C GLU A 258 7.67 18.29 -2.39
N GLU A 259 8.01 17.96 -3.63
CA GLU A 259 8.73 18.85 -4.52
C GLU A 259 7.91 20.08 -4.88
N VAL A 260 6.62 19.92 -5.17
CA VAL A 260 5.70 21.06 -5.37
C VAL A 260 5.61 21.93 -4.13
N LYS A 261 5.54 21.34 -2.92
CA LYS A 261 5.53 22.09 -1.66
C LYS A 261 6.78 22.96 -1.50
N LYS A 262 7.97 22.42 -1.79
CA LYS A 262 9.23 23.18 -1.77
C LYS A 262 9.22 24.34 -2.77
N GLN A 263 8.76 24.11 -3.99
CA GLN A 263 8.67 25.15 -5.03
C GLN A 263 7.72 26.29 -4.66
N ARG A 264 6.68 25.98 -3.88
CA ARG A 264 5.75 26.98 -3.32
C ARG A 264 6.26 27.66 -2.04
N GLY A 265 7.39 27.24 -1.49
CA GLY A 265 7.98 27.82 -0.28
C GLY A 265 7.41 27.29 1.04
N TYR A 266 6.84 26.08 1.04
CA TYR A 266 6.44 25.34 2.25
C TYR A 266 7.55 24.44 2.79
#